data_AF-A0A839IQV3-F1
#
_entry.id   AF-A0A839IQV3-F1
#
_cell.length_a   1.000
_cell.length_b   1.000
_cell.length_c   1.000
_cell.angle_alpha   90.00
_cell.angle_beta   90.00
_cell.angle_gamma   90.00
#
_symmetry.space_group_name_H-M   'P 1'
#
loop_
_entity.id
_entity.type
_entity.pdbx_description
1 polymer ?
#
loop_
_entity_poly.entity_id
_entity_poly.type
_entity_poly.pdbx_seq_one_letter_code
_entity_poly.pdbx_strand_id
1 'polypeptide(L)'
;MSQLSIEEAAKKLSFPGGRNALYKFLRDHAGFQGTIPPYHLCFHGFFKVIDGQYERGRRTVYTQTTKVTTQGLTYIAQLMEKHPQEPHKPTRSNRKSEKTNAN
;
A
#
# COMPACT_ATOMS: atom_id res chain seq x y z
N MET A 1 -19.09 2.49 9.82
CA MET A 1 -17.92 1.59 9.91
C MET A 1 -16.64 2.42 9.92
N SER A 2 -15.71 2.15 10.82
CA SER A 2 -14.41 2.85 10.87
C SER A 2 -13.57 2.50 9.63
N GLN A 3 -13.05 3.52 8.95
CA GLN A 3 -12.17 3.38 7.79
C GLN A 3 -10.79 3.91 8.17
N LEU A 4 -9.78 3.09 8.01
CA LEU A 4 -8.40 3.40 8.34
C LEU A 4 -7.61 3.68 7.07
N SER A 5 -6.64 4.58 7.13
CA SER A 5 -5.60 4.63 6.12
C SER A 5 -4.76 3.34 6.15
N ILE A 6 -4.09 3.05 5.04
CA ILE A 6 -3.14 1.93 4.96
C ILE A 6 -2.00 2.11 5.99
N GLU A 7 -1.63 3.34 6.33
CA GLU A 7 -0.64 3.61 7.37
C GLU A 7 -1.15 3.21 8.76
N GLU A 8 -2.37 3.60 9.11
CA GLU A 8 -2.98 3.20 10.38
C GLU A 8 -3.19 1.69 10.44
N ALA A 9 -3.57 1.06 9.32
CA ALA A 9 -3.68 -0.39 9.23
C ALA A 9 -2.33 -1.07 9.48
N ALA A 10 -1.25 -0.60 8.86
CA ALA A 10 0.10 -1.11 9.10
C ALA A 10 0.52 -0.96 10.57
N LYS A 11 0.20 0.17 11.21
CA LYS A 11 0.45 0.39 12.64
C LYS A 11 -0.35 -0.57 13.52
N LYS A 12 -1.64 -0.76 13.24
CA LYS A 12 -2.50 -1.69 14.01
C LYS A 12 -2.08 -3.15 13.87
N LEU A 13 -1.56 -3.53 12.71
CA LEU A 13 -1.07 -4.88 12.43
C LEU A 13 0.39 -5.07 12.85
N SER A 14 1.04 -4.05 13.42
CA SER A 14 2.47 -4.03 13.72
C SER A 14 3.33 -4.48 12.52
N PHE A 15 2.94 -4.09 11.30
CA PHE A 15 3.54 -4.57 10.07
C PHE A 15 4.99 -4.02 9.92
N PRO A 16 6.00 -4.90 9.78
CA PRO A 16 7.39 -4.46 9.68
C PRO A 16 7.60 -3.61 8.41
N GLY A 17 8.23 -2.44 8.56
CA GLY A 17 8.45 -1.50 7.46
C GLY A 17 7.24 -0.60 7.11
N GLY A 18 6.15 -0.68 7.89
CA GLY A 18 5.04 0.27 7.85
C GLY A 18 4.28 0.32 6.53
N ARG A 19 3.77 1.50 6.17
CA ARG A 19 2.85 1.71 5.03
C ARG A 19 3.39 1.15 3.71
N ASN A 20 4.64 1.47 3.37
CA ASN A 20 5.19 1.12 2.06
C ASN A 20 5.47 -0.38 1.94
N ALA A 21 5.92 -1.02 3.03
CA ALA A 21 6.11 -2.46 3.08
C ALA A 21 4.76 -3.19 3.00
N LEU A 22 3.72 -2.69 3.67
CA LEU A 22 2.37 -3.23 3.56
C LEU A 22 1.84 -3.14 2.13
N TYR A 23 2.03 -2.01 1.43
CA TYR A 23 1.65 -1.92 0.02
C TYR A 23 2.41 -2.92 -0.85
N LYS A 24 3.71 -3.13 -0.60
CA LYS A 24 4.49 -4.13 -1.34
C LYS A 24 3.89 -5.53 -1.12
N PHE A 25 3.66 -5.89 0.13
CA PHE A 25 3.02 -7.16 0.50
C PHE A 25 1.66 -7.36 -0.17
N LEU A 26 0.79 -6.33 -0.17
CA LEU A 26 -0.52 -6.41 -0.79
C LEU A 26 -0.46 -6.54 -2.33
N ARG A 27 0.58 -5.99 -2.97
CA ARG A 27 0.81 -6.22 -4.40
C ARG A 27 1.22 -7.66 -4.67
N ASP A 28 2.11 -8.18 -3.84
CA ASP A 28 2.68 -9.52 -4.02
C ASP A 28 1.65 -10.63 -3.72
N HIS A 29 0.71 -10.40 -2.77
CA HIS A 29 -0.17 -11.46 -2.26
C HIS A 29 -1.68 -11.20 -2.38
N ALA A 30 -2.11 -9.95 -2.58
CA ALA A 30 -3.54 -9.59 -2.68
C ALA A 30 -3.92 -8.99 -4.05
N GLY A 31 -2.98 -8.94 -5.01
CA GLY A 31 -3.24 -8.46 -6.36
C GLY A 31 -3.44 -6.95 -6.47
N PHE A 32 -2.93 -6.16 -5.51
CA PHE A 32 -2.98 -4.70 -5.62
C PHE A 32 -2.21 -4.22 -6.86
N GLN A 33 -2.71 -3.13 -7.46
CA GLN A 33 -2.02 -2.40 -8.52
C GLN A 33 -1.60 -1.03 -7.99
N GLY A 34 -0.30 -0.85 -7.74
CA GLY A 34 0.21 0.36 -7.09
C GLY A 34 -0.34 0.51 -5.67
N THR A 35 -1.28 1.43 -5.48
CA THR A 35 -2.00 1.68 -4.21
C THR A 35 -3.48 1.29 -4.28
N ILE A 36 -3.94 0.71 -5.39
CA ILE A 36 -5.34 0.42 -5.66
C ILE A 36 -5.62 -1.08 -5.44
N PRO A 37 -6.62 -1.43 -4.61
CA PRO A 37 -7.08 -2.81 -4.44
C PRO A 37 -7.85 -3.31 -5.68
N PRO A 38 -7.82 -4.62 -5.97
CA PRO A 38 -8.68 -5.20 -6.99
C PRO A 38 -10.16 -5.13 -6.58
N TYR A 39 -11.05 -5.06 -7.59
CA TYR A 39 -12.48 -4.81 -7.41
C TYR A 39 -13.16 -5.78 -6.43
N HIS A 40 -12.82 -7.07 -6.48
CA HIS A 40 -13.44 -8.08 -5.61
C HIS A 40 -13.19 -7.79 -4.12
N LEU A 41 -12.00 -7.30 -3.73
CA LEU A 41 -11.73 -6.96 -2.34
C LEU A 41 -12.48 -5.69 -1.89
N CYS A 42 -12.78 -4.77 -2.81
CA CYS A 42 -13.68 -3.65 -2.54
C CYS A 42 -15.13 -4.11 -2.40
N PHE A 43 -15.58 -4.97 -3.31
CA PHE A 43 -16.94 -5.52 -3.32
C PHE A 43 -17.25 -6.31 -2.06
N HIS A 44 -16.30 -7.11 -1.56
CA HIS A 44 -16.40 -7.82 -0.29
C HIS A 44 -16.26 -6.91 0.95
N GLY A 45 -16.03 -5.60 0.77
CA GLY A 45 -15.99 -4.64 1.85
C GLY A 45 -14.68 -4.62 2.65
N PHE A 46 -13.60 -5.24 2.17
CA PHE A 46 -12.30 -5.21 2.85
C PHE A 46 -11.60 -3.86 2.66
N PHE A 47 -11.72 -3.28 1.47
CA PHE A 47 -11.13 -1.99 1.14
C PHE A 47 -12.18 -1.05 0.59
N LYS A 48 -11.90 0.25 0.70
CA LYS A 48 -12.68 1.30 0.07
C LYS A 48 -11.74 2.27 -0.63
N VAL A 49 -11.98 2.53 -1.91
CA VAL A 49 -11.29 3.59 -2.63
C VAL A 49 -12.15 4.84 -2.51
N ILE A 50 -11.52 5.94 -2.09
CA ILE A 50 -12.14 7.25 -1.98
C ILE A 50 -11.49 8.15 -3.01
N ASP A 51 -12.31 8.68 -3.92
CA ASP A 51 -11.87 9.70 -4.85
C ASP A 51 -11.76 11.04 -4.13
N GLY A 52 -10.68 11.75 -4.41
CA GLY A 52 -10.41 13.09 -3.92
C GLY A 52 -10.01 13.98 -5.08
N GLN A 53 -10.11 15.29 -4.89
CA GLN A 53 -9.60 16.25 -5.86
C GLN A 53 -8.97 17.42 -5.13
N TYR A 54 -7.94 17.99 -5.75
CA TYR A 54 -7.34 19.23 -5.27
C TYR A 54 -6.94 20.11 -6.46
N GLU A 55 -7.01 21.42 -6.26
CA GLU A 55 -6.56 22.41 -7.22
C GLU A 55 -5.03 22.53 -7.16
N ARG A 56 -4.37 22.32 -8.29
CA ARG A 56 -2.92 22.58 -8.46
C ARG A 56 -2.74 23.69 -9.50
N GLY A 57 -2.85 24.93 -9.03
CA GLY A 57 -2.82 26.12 -9.90
C GLY A 57 -4.12 26.24 -10.70
N ARG A 58 -4.04 26.08 -12.03
CA ARG A 58 -5.22 26.11 -12.94
C ARG A 58 -5.72 24.71 -13.32
N ARG A 59 -5.19 23.66 -12.69
CA ARG A 59 -5.53 22.26 -13.01
C ARG A 59 -6.12 21.57 -11.80
N THR A 60 -7.30 21.01 -11.95
CA THR A 60 -7.88 20.07 -10.98
C THR A 60 -7.17 18.73 -11.10
N VAL A 61 -6.64 18.23 -9.99
CA VAL A 61 -5.96 16.92 -9.92
C VAL A 61 -6.86 15.95 -9.17
N TYR A 62 -7.27 14.89 -9.85
CA TYR A 62 -7.99 13.78 -9.24
C TYR A 62 -7.01 12.83 -8.55
N THR A 63 -7.38 12.38 -7.36
CA THR A 63 -6.60 11.45 -6.54
C THR A 63 -7.49 10.33 -6.05
N GLN A 64 -6.89 9.18 -5.78
CA GLN A 64 -7.59 8.04 -5.19
C GLN A 64 -6.86 7.61 -3.94
N THR A 65 -7.59 7.48 -2.84
CA THR A 65 -7.06 7.05 -1.55
C THR A 65 -7.71 5.76 -1.12
N THR A 66 -6.92 4.71 -0.97
CA THR A 66 -7.37 3.43 -0.43
C THR A 66 -7.46 3.49 1.09
N LYS A 67 -8.60 3.08 1.61
CA LYS A 67 -8.89 2.86 3.02
C LYS A 67 -9.14 1.38 3.30
N VAL A 68 -8.83 0.97 4.51
CA VAL A 68 -9.01 -0.38 5.03
C VAL A 68 -10.16 -0.35 6.03
N THR A 69 -11.10 -1.28 5.89
CA THR A 69 -12.19 -1.45 6.87
C THR A 69 -11.73 -2.33 8.03
N THR A 70 -12.53 -2.45 9.08
CA THR A 70 -12.26 -3.44 10.14
C THR A 70 -12.14 -4.86 9.60
N GLN A 71 -13.01 -5.24 8.65
CA GLN A 71 -12.94 -6.54 7.98
C GLN A 71 -11.68 -6.67 7.12
N GLY A 72 -11.26 -5.57 6.48
CA GLY A 72 -10.00 -5.50 5.75
C GLY A 72 -8.79 -5.76 6.65
N LEU A 73 -8.78 -5.27 7.89
CA LEU A 73 -7.70 -5.59 8.83
C LEU A 73 -7.62 -7.09 9.11
N THR A 74 -8.76 -7.73 9.37
CA THR A 74 -8.82 -9.19 9.59
C THR A 74 -8.33 -9.96 8.36
N TYR A 75 -8.75 -9.55 7.16
CA TYR A 75 -8.26 -10.13 5.91
C TYR A 75 -6.75 -10.02 5.78
N ILE A 76 -6.17 -8.85 6.05
CA ILE A 76 -4.71 -8.65 5.97
C ILE A 76 -3.99 -9.51 7.02
N ALA A 77 -4.50 -9.58 8.25
CA ALA A 77 -3.93 -10.43 9.29
C ALA A 77 -3.91 -11.92 8.86
N GLN A 78 -5.02 -12.42 8.33
CA GLN A 78 -5.09 -13.79 7.79
C GLN A 78 -4.14 -14.00 6.61
N LEU A 79 -3.94 -12.98 5.77
CA LEU A 79 -2.99 -13.05 4.67
C LEU A 79 -1.54 -13.10 5.18
N MET A 80 -1.22 -12.36 6.25
CA MET A 80 0.09 -12.38 6.91
C MET A 80 0.39 -13.75 7.56
N GLU A 81 -0.62 -14.41 8.13
CA GLU A 81 -0.47 -15.77 8.67
C GLU A 81 -0.16 -16.79 7.56
N LYS A 82 -0.78 -16.65 6.39
CA LYS A 82 -0.54 -17.53 5.22
C LYS A 82 0.80 -17.26 4.55
N HIS A 83 1.25 -16.01 4.58
CA HIS A 83 2.50 -15.55 3.97
C HIS A 83 3.36 -14.86 5.04
N PRO A 84 3.94 -15.65 5.97
CA PRO A 84 4.78 -15.10 7.01
C PRO A 84 5.93 -14.31 6.36
N GLN A 85 6.13 -13.09 6.84
CA GLN A 85 7.19 -12.24 6.34
C GLN A 85 8.54 -12.89 6.65
N GLU A 86 9.35 -13.19 5.63
CA GLU A 86 10.76 -13.47 5.88
C GLU A 86 11.40 -12.21 6.50
N PRO A 87 12.29 -12.36 7.49
CA PRO A 87 12.97 -11.22 8.09
C PRO A 87 13.68 -10.43 6.99
N HIS A 88 13.24 -9.19 6.81
CA HIS A 88 13.65 -8.31 5.72
C HIS A 88 15.18 -8.13 5.75
N LYS A 89 15.92 -8.86 4.91
CA LYS A 89 17.31 -8.49 4.59
C LYS A 89 17.26 -7.11 3.92
N PRO A 90 18.08 -6.14 4.34
CA PRO A 90 18.09 -4.82 3.71
C PRO A 90 18.54 -5.00 2.26
N THR A 91 17.62 -4.84 1.32
CA THR A 91 17.97 -4.84 -0.10
C THR A 91 18.75 -3.56 -0.38
N ARG A 92 20.08 -3.68 -0.56
CA ARG A 92 20.93 -2.60 -1.07
C ARG A 92 20.34 -2.12 -2.40
N SER A 93 19.74 -0.95 -2.41
CA SER A 93 19.40 -0.23 -3.63
C SER A 93 20.72 0.11 -4.33
N ASN A 94 20.99 -0.55 -5.45
CA ASN A 94 22.19 -0.35 -6.25
C ASN A 94 22.06 1.00 -6.98
N ARG A 95 22.44 2.11 -6.32
CA ARG A 95 22.67 3.39 -6.99
C ARG A 95 23.92 3.24 -7.87
N LYS A 96 23.73 2.95 -9.16
CA LYS A 96 24.77 3.18 -10.17
C LYS A 96 24.81 4.68 -10.47
N SER A 97 25.71 5.39 -9.82
CA SER A 97 26.13 6.73 -10.24
C SER A 97 27.13 6.59 -11.39
N GLU A 98 26.66 6.66 -12.63
CA GLU A 98 27.54 6.87 -13.78
C GLU A 98 27.79 8.38 -13.90
N LYS A 99 28.92 8.82 -13.33
CA LYS A 99 29.55 10.10 -13.66
C LYS A 99 30.07 10.00 -15.09
N THR A 100 29.42 10.65 -16.04
CA THR A 100 30.03 10.98 -17.33
C THR A 100 30.88 12.25 -17.15
N ASN A 101 32.19 12.06 -16.97
CA ASN A 101 33.17 13.09 -17.33
C ASN A 101 33.41 12.94 -18.83
N ALA A 102 32.92 13.89 -19.62
CA ALA A 102 33.38 14.10 -20.98
C ALA A 102 34.49 15.17 -20.92
N ASN A 103 35.59 14.82 -21.58
CA ASN A 103 36.86 15.51 -21.72
C ASN A 103 36.71 16.84 -22.47
#